data_AF-A0A951ZMT4-F1
#
_entry.id   AF-A0A951ZMT4-F1
#
_cell.length_a   1.000
_cell.length_b   1.000
_cell.length_c   1.000
_cell.angle_alpha   90.00
_cell.angle_beta   90.00
_cell.angle_gamma   90.00
#
_symmetry.space_group_name_H-M   'P 1'
#
loop_
_entity.id
_entity.type
_entity.pdbx_description
1 polymer ?
#
loop_
_entity_poly.entity_id
_entity_poly.type
_entity_poly.pdbx_seq_one_letter_code
_entity_poly.pdbx_strand_id
1 'polypeptide(L)'
;MGTDIQVLPINSWGIKTKKPIVIAGPCSVENETQIWETIQALATHCSEQVHIIRAGIWKPRTRPNMFEGVGEKGLSWVKKAAQSVG
;
A
#
# COMPACT_ATOMS: atom_id res chain seq x y z
N MET A 1 -2.70 -18.38 -22.25
CA MET A 1 -2.39 -18.58 -20.82
C MET A 1 -3.49 -17.92 -20.04
N GLY A 2 -4.48 -18.68 -19.57
CA GLY A 2 -5.52 -18.13 -18.70
C GLY A 2 -4.92 -17.93 -17.32
N THR A 3 -4.81 -16.69 -16.86
CA THR A 3 -4.53 -16.43 -15.46
C THR A 3 -5.81 -16.75 -14.69
N ASP A 4 -5.81 -17.88 -14.01
CA ASP A 4 -6.87 -18.26 -13.09
C ASP A 4 -6.72 -17.37 -11.84
N ILE A 5 -7.44 -16.26 -11.81
CA ILE A 5 -7.35 -15.28 -10.70
C ILE A 5 -8.20 -15.81 -9.55
N GLN A 6 -7.55 -16.30 -8.50
CA GLN A 6 -8.21 -16.66 -7.25
C GLN A 6 -8.58 -15.39 -6.47
N VAL A 7 -9.81 -14.91 -6.65
CA VAL A 7 -10.34 -13.77 -5.90
C VAL A 7 -10.82 -14.26 -4.53
N LEU A 8 -10.15 -13.81 -3.47
CA LEU A 8 -10.59 -14.06 -2.09
C LEU A 8 -11.72 -13.09 -1.71
N PRO A 9 -12.83 -13.58 -1.13
CA PRO A 9 -13.89 -12.71 -0.64
C PRO A 9 -13.37 -11.78 0.46
N ILE A 10 -13.84 -10.53 0.51
CA ILE A 10 -13.40 -9.52 1.50
C ILE A 10 -13.51 -10.05 2.95
N ASN A 11 -14.53 -10.85 3.23
CA ASN A 11 -14.79 -11.45 4.53
C ASN A 11 -13.67 -12.41 4.98
N SER A 12 -12.88 -12.95 4.06
CA SER A 12 -11.75 -13.84 4.39
C SER A 12 -10.44 -13.09 4.62
N TRP A 13 -10.41 -11.76 4.53
CA TRP A 13 -9.20 -10.96 4.70
C TRP A 13 -8.82 -10.70 6.17
N GLY A 14 -9.63 -11.19 7.13
CA GLY A 14 -9.37 -11.03 8.56
C GLY A 14 -9.69 -9.64 9.14
N ILE A 15 -10.23 -8.73 8.33
CA ILE A 15 -10.60 -7.38 8.76
C ILE A 15 -11.98 -7.40 9.43
N LYS A 16 -12.03 -7.18 10.74
CA LYS A 16 -13.28 -7.10 11.51
C LYS A 16 -13.65 -5.64 11.74
N THR A 17 -14.65 -5.13 11.03
CA THR A 17 -15.08 -3.74 11.22
C THR A 17 -16.60 -3.59 11.18
N LYS A 18 -17.14 -2.75 12.08
CA LYS A 18 -18.53 -2.28 12.05
C LYS A 18 -18.68 -1.00 11.21
N LYS A 19 -17.56 -0.44 10.75
CA LYS A 19 -17.44 0.79 9.96
C LYS A 19 -16.93 0.42 8.55
N PRO A 20 -16.99 1.33 7.56
CA PRO A 20 -16.41 1.07 6.25
C PRO A 20 -14.92 0.71 6.33
N ILE A 21 -14.47 -0.18 5.44
CA ILE A 21 -13.04 -0.48 5.27
C ILE A 21 -12.39 0.75 4.61
N VAL A 22 -11.32 1.24 5.23
CA VAL A 22 -10.54 2.38 4.74
C VAL A 22 -9.18 1.89 4.26
N ILE A 23 -8.84 2.29 3.02
CA ILE A 23 -7.55 2.04 2.38
C ILE A 23 -6.83 3.37 2.25
N ALA A 24 -5.67 3.51 2.89
CA ALA A 24 -4.92 4.78 2.90
C ALA A 24 -3.44 4.55 2.64
N GLY A 25 -2.71 5.62 2.33
CA GLY A 25 -1.29 5.57 2.01
C GLY A 25 -0.96 6.49 0.84
N PRO A 26 0.34 6.63 0.53
CA PRO A 26 0.78 7.64 -0.40
C PRO A 26 0.34 7.30 -1.83
N CYS A 27 0.22 8.34 -2.67
CA CYS A 27 -0.08 8.13 -4.08
C CYS A 27 1.02 7.27 -4.73
N SER A 28 2.27 7.65 -4.51
CA SER A 28 3.46 6.99 -5.05
C SER A 28 4.43 6.63 -3.92
N VAL A 29 5.18 5.54 -4.12
CA VAL A 29 6.40 5.29 -3.34
C VAL A 29 7.52 6.05 -4.02
N GLU A 30 8.04 7.08 -3.38
CA GLU A 30 9.06 7.97 -3.97
C GLU A 30 10.46 7.69 -3.41
N ASN A 31 10.54 7.33 -2.12
CA ASN A 31 11.77 6.89 -1.46
C ASN A 31 11.46 6.01 -0.24
N GLU A 32 12.49 5.35 0.31
CA GLU A 32 12.35 4.40 1.43
C GLU A 32 11.91 5.08 2.74
N THR A 33 12.44 6.27 3.03
CA THR A 33 12.10 7.04 4.23
C THR A 33 10.63 7.48 4.23
N GLN A 34 10.16 8.01 3.10
CA GLN A 34 8.79 8.48 2.93
C GLN A 34 7.76 7.37 3.19
N ILE A 35 7.98 6.18 2.63
CA ILE A 35 7.04 5.07 2.85
C ILE A 35 7.10 4.56 4.30
N TRP A 36 8.29 4.52 4.89
CA TRP A 36 8.48 4.13 6.28
C TRP A 36 7.74 5.06 7.24
N GLU A 37 7.98 6.37 7.13
CA GLU A 37 7.33 7.39 7.96
C GLU A 37 5.80 7.39 7.77
N THR A 38 5.33 7.25 6.53
CA THR A 38 3.88 7.24 6.25
C THR A 38 3.21 6.05 6.93
N ILE A 39 3.78 4.85 6.83
CA ILE A 39 3.20 3.64 7.42
C ILE A 39 3.25 3.71 8.94
N GLN A 40 4.36 4.17 9.52
CA GLN A 40 4.49 4.43 10.97
C GLN A 40 3.42 5.42 11.48
N ALA A 41 3.22 6.52 10.77
CA ALA A 41 2.24 7.53 11.14
C ALA A 41 0.81 6.97 11.07
N LEU A 42 0.49 6.21 10.02
CA LEU A 42 -0.83 5.57 9.89
C LEU A 42 -1.07 4.54 11.00
N ALA A 43 -0.07 3.73 11.34
CA ALA A 43 -0.17 2.76 12.42
C ALA A 43 -0.28 3.43 13.80
N THR A 44 0.40 4.56 14.01
CA THR A 44 0.42 5.25 15.30
C THR A 44 -0.82 6.11 15.52
N HIS A 45 -1.26 6.84 14.50
CA HIS A 45 -2.31 7.86 14.62
C HIS A 45 -3.67 7.42 14.07
N CYS A 46 -3.70 6.37 13.25
CA CYS A 46 -4.91 5.96 12.52
C CYS A 46 -5.16 4.44 12.59
N SER A 47 -4.58 3.71 13.55
CA SER A 47 -4.70 2.24 13.68
C SER A 47 -6.14 1.74 13.74
N GLU A 48 -7.05 2.49 14.35
CA GLU A 48 -8.47 2.11 14.43
C GLU A 48 -9.30 2.54 13.19
N GLN A 49 -8.71 3.30 12.28
CA GLN A 49 -9.40 3.94 11.16
C GLN A 49 -8.95 3.36 9.81
N VAL A 50 -7.66 3.09 9.65
CA VAL A 50 -7.05 2.57 8.42
C VAL A 50 -6.81 1.08 8.55
N HIS A 51 -7.32 0.32 7.59
CA HIS A 51 -7.32 -1.14 7.64
C HIS A 51 -6.35 -1.75 6.62
N ILE A 52 -6.08 -1.05 5.52
CA ILE A 52 -5.23 -1.52 4.43
C ILE A 52 -4.35 -0.36 3.96
N ILE A 53 -3.08 -0.64 3.71
CA ILE A 53 -2.13 0.31 3.14
C ILE A 53 -2.10 0.18 1.62
N ARG A 54 -2.19 1.31 0.91
CA ARG A 54 -1.94 1.41 -0.53
C ARG A 54 -0.67 2.20 -0.81
N ALA A 55 0.11 1.78 -1.81
CA ALA A 55 1.27 2.53 -2.27
C ALA A 55 1.55 2.24 -3.74
N GLY A 56 1.58 3.27 -4.59
CA GLY A 56 1.81 3.10 -6.03
C GLY A 56 3.30 2.98 -6.37
N ILE A 57 3.73 1.80 -6.81
CA ILE A 57 5.14 1.52 -7.15
C ILE A 57 5.46 1.77 -8.63
N TRP A 58 4.48 1.54 -9.50
CA TRP A 58 4.52 1.87 -10.92
C TRP A 58 3.39 2.84 -11.24
N LYS A 59 3.71 3.89 -12.00
CA LYS A 59 2.77 4.94 -12.41
C LYS A 59 2.75 5.02 -13.92
N PRO A 60 1.69 4.52 -14.60
CA PRO A 60 1.56 4.74 -16.04
C PRO A 60 1.48 6.24 -16.31
N ARG A 61 2.37 6.76 -17.15
CA ARG A 61 2.45 8.19 -17.47
C ARG A 61 1.94 8.43 -18.87
N THR A 62 1.06 9.42 -19.00
CA THR A 62 0.58 9.89 -20.31
C THR A 62 1.66 10.70 -21.05
N ARG A 63 2.59 11.33 -20.30
CA ARG A 63 3.69 12.13 -20.86
C ARG A 63 5.04 11.55 -20.41
N PRO A 64 6.04 11.49 -21.30
CA PRO A 64 7.39 11.05 -20.96
C PRO A 64 8.06 12.02 -19.98
N ASN A 65 9.15 11.57 -19.34
CA ASN A 65 9.97 12.33 -18.38
C ASN A 65 9.26 12.76 -17.09
N MET A 66 8.11 12.15 -16.79
CA MET A 66 7.46 12.27 -15.49
C MET A 66 7.87 11.10 -14.60
N PHE A 67 7.77 11.24 -13.28
CA PHE A 67 8.04 10.15 -12.35
C PHE A 67 7.15 8.92 -12.64
N GLU A 68 7.77 7.81 -13.04
CA GLU A 68 7.12 6.56 -13.44
C GLU A 68 6.95 5.56 -12.29
N GLY A 69 7.41 5.92 -11.09
CA GLY A 69 7.53 5.00 -9.97
C GLY A 69 8.96 4.53 -9.74
N VAL A 70 9.22 4.04 -8.54
CA VAL A 70 10.54 3.52 -8.15
C VAL A 70 10.81 2.12 -8.70
N GLY A 71 9.79 1.46 -9.26
CA GLY A 71 9.90 0.10 -9.78
C GLY A 71 10.11 -0.94 -8.68
N GLU A 72 10.69 -2.07 -9.03
CA GLU A 72 10.75 -3.27 -8.19
C GLU A 72 11.27 -3.03 -6.77
N LYS A 73 12.27 -2.16 -6.58
CA LYS A 73 12.81 -1.83 -5.25
C LYS A 73 11.75 -1.33 -4.27
N GLY A 74 10.71 -0.64 -4.77
CA GLY A 74 9.59 -0.16 -3.97
C GLY A 74 8.77 -1.27 -3.32
N LEU A 75 8.71 -2.45 -3.93
CA LEU A 75 8.05 -3.62 -3.32
C LEU A 75 8.72 -4.01 -2.01
N SER A 76 10.06 -4.03 -2.00
CA SER A 76 10.85 -4.37 -0.82
C SER A 76 10.66 -3.34 0.30
N TRP A 77 10.60 -2.05 -0.04
CA TRP A 77 10.41 -0.97 0.92
C TRP A 77 9.03 -1.03 1.58
N VAL A 78 7.97 -1.16 0.77
CA VAL A 78 6.59 -1.29 1.28
C VAL A 78 6.46 -2.51 2.18
N LYS A 79 7.05 -3.65 1.77
CA LYS A 79 7.03 -4.88 2.57
C LYS A 79 7.73 -4.70 3.92
N LYS A 80 8.94 -4.13 3.94
CA LYS A 80 9.70 -3.86 5.17
C LYS A 80 8.95 -2.91 6.10
N ALA A 81 8.38 -1.84 5.56
CA ALA A 81 7.64 -0.85 6.33
C ALA A 81 6.31 -1.41 6.87
N ALA A 82 5.60 -2.27 6.12
CA ALA A 82 4.42 -2.96 6.64
C ALA A 82 4.80 -3.93 7.78
N GLN A 83 5.88 -4.70 7.61
CA GLN A 83 6.36 -5.64 8.64
C GLN A 83 6.78 -4.97 9.96
N SER A 84 7.12 -3.68 9.96
CA SER A 84 7.53 -2.99 11.18
C SER A 84 6.37 -2.59 12.09
N VAL A 85 5.13 -2.58 11.57
CA VAL A 85 3.93 -2.15 12.29
C VAL A 85 2.91 -3.26 12.54
N GLY A 86 3.10 -4.45 11.97
CA GLY A 86 2.24 -5.62 12.18
C GLY A 86 1.98 -6.42 10.91
#